data_AF-A0A1Z8WGJ3-F1
#
_entry.id   AF-A0A1Z8WGJ3-F1
#
_cell.length_a   1.000
_cell.length_b   1.000
_cell.length_c   1.000
_cell.angle_alpha   90.00
_cell.angle_beta   90.00
_cell.angle_gamma   90.00
#
_symmetry.space_group_name_H-M   'P 1'
#
loop_
_entity.id
_entity.type
_entity.pdbx_description
1 polymer ?
#
loop_
_entity_poly.entity_id
_entity_poly.type
_entity_poly.pdbx_seq_one_letter_code
_entity_poly.pdbx_strand_id
1 'polypeptide(L)'
;MTFYYQTRSWNSQPQISEETIDLWKHLADKSNWRITQLPNGFYQTEYQDPNEDTWHDVTRRETIEGAETAIDGSVEHYAKKVDFLKGPKVVKTFK
;
A
#
# COMPACT_ATOMS: atom_id res chain seq x y z
N MET A 1 11.14 42.00 25.22
CA MET A 1 9.99 41.14 24.81
C MET A 1 10.52 39.75 24.55
N THR A 2 10.21 38.81 25.42
CA THR A 2 10.56 37.40 25.27
C THR A 2 9.42 36.69 24.53
N PHE A 3 9.70 36.22 23.32
CA PHE A 3 8.73 35.45 22.54
C PHE A 3 8.79 33.98 22.97
N TYR A 4 7.69 33.47 23.54
CA TYR A 4 7.51 32.05 23.83
C TYR A 4 6.93 31.36 22.59
N TYR A 5 7.74 30.55 21.91
CA TYR A 5 7.25 29.68 20.84
C TYR A 5 6.61 28.44 21.46
N GLN A 6 5.28 28.41 21.55
CA GLN A 6 4.54 27.20 21.90
C GLN A 6 4.35 26.35 20.64
N THR A 7 5.12 25.28 20.50
CA THR A 7 4.85 24.28 19.47
C THR A 7 3.68 23.41 19.95
N ARG A 8 2.54 23.48 19.26
CA ARG A 8 1.43 22.54 19.47
C ARG A 8 1.68 21.33 18.56
N SER A 9 2.27 20.25 19.10
CA SER A 9 2.25 18.98 18.38
C SER A 9 0.84 18.39 18.46
N TRP A 10 0.15 18.37 17.34
CA TRP A 10 -1.11 17.68 17.22
C TRP A 10 -0.78 16.20 16.99
N ASN A 11 -0.87 15.36 18.03
CA ASN A 11 -0.84 13.90 17.84
C ASN A 11 -2.22 13.46 17.34
N SER A 12 -2.52 13.83 16.10
CA SER A 12 -3.71 13.45 15.37
C SER A 12 -3.38 12.27 14.45
N GLN A 13 -2.95 11.14 15.00
CA GLN A 13 -2.90 9.90 14.22
C GLN A 13 -4.31 9.30 14.27
N PRO A 14 -5.12 9.44 13.21
CA PRO A 14 -6.43 8.81 13.17
C PRO A 14 -6.25 7.30 13.35
N GLN A 15 -7.11 6.68 14.16
CA GLN A 15 -7.15 5.23 14.23
C GLN A 15 -7.56 4.70 12.86
N ILE A 16 -6.76 3.75 12.35
CA ILE A 16 -6.98 3.14 11.04
C ILE A 16 -8.28 2.35 11.11
N SER A 17 -9.22 2.59 10.19
CA SER A 17 -10.49 1.85 10.15
C SER A 17 -10.26 0.40 9.75
N GLU A 18 -11.13 -0.50 10.21
CA GLU A 18 -11.07 -1.93 9.84
C GLU A 18 -11.13 -2.13 8.32
N GLU A 19 -11.97 -1.37 7.62
CA GLU A 19 -12.07 -1.36 6.15
C GLU A 19 -10.72 -1.05 5.47
N THR A 20 -9.95 -0.13 6.04
CA THR A 20 -8.63 0.23 5.51
C THR A 20 -7.63 -0.91 5.71
N ILE A 21 -7.71 -1.60 6.85
CA ILE A 21 -6.87 -2.76 7.15
C ILE A 21 -7.17 -3.90 6.19
N ASP A 22 -8.46 -4.16 5.92
CA ASP A 22 -8.89 -5.21 5.01
C ASP A 22 -8.52 -4.90 3.56
N LEU A 23 -8.61 -3.63 3.15
CA LEU A 23 -8.08 -3.18 1.86
C LEU A 23 -6.57 -3.44 1.76
N TRP A 24 -5.78 -3.14 2.81
CA TRP A 24 -4.34 -3.40 2.78
C TRP A 24 -4.01 -4.90 2.71
N LYS A 25 -4.77 -5.76 3.40
CA LYS A 25 -4.62 -7.21 3.26
C LYS A 25 -4.91 -7.66 1.83
N HIS A 26 -5.98 -7.15 1.24
CA HIS A 26 -6.36 -7.46 -0.14
C HIS A 26 -5.27 -7.04 -1.14
N LEU A 27 -4.72 -5.83 -0.98
CA LEU A 27 -3.66 -5.30 -1.85
C LEU A 27 -2.30 -5.99 -1.64
N ALA A 28 -2.08 -6.64 -0.51
CA ALA A 28 -0.87 -7.41 -0.23
C ALA A 28 -0.82 -8.75 -0.98
N ASP A 29 -1.93 -9.19 -1.58
CA ASP A 29 -1.95 -10.40 -2.39
C ASP A 29 -1.76 -10.07 -3.88
N LYS A 30 -0.65 -10.52 -4.47
CA LYS A 30 -0.33 -10.29 -5.89
C LYS A 30 -1.40 -10.85 -6.86
N SER A 31 -2.19 -11.84 -6.44
CA SER A 31 -3.28 -12.41 -7.25
C SER A 31 -4.38 -11.41 -7.57
N ASN A 32 -4.54 -10.37 -6.76
CA ASN A 32 -5.57 -9.35 -6.93
C ASN A 32 -5.11 -8.22 -7.88
N TRP A 33 -3.93 -8.37 -8.48
CA TRP A 33 -3.36 -7.42 -9.41
C TRP A 33 -3.35 -7.98 -10.82
N ARG A 34 -3.51 -7.10 -11.80
CA ARG A 34 -3.33 -7.42 -13.21
C ARG A 34 -2.62 -6.31 -13.95
N ILE A 35 -2.09 -6.66 -15.12
CA ILE A 35 -1.50 -5.71 -16.06
C ILE A 35 -2.36 -5.70 -17.31
N THR A 36 -2.91 -4.53 -17.65
CA THR A 36 -3.72 -4.29 -18.83
C THR A 36 -2.92 -3.48 -19.85
N GLN A 37 -2.87 -3.93 -21.10
CA GLN A 37 -2.26 -3.18 -22.19
C GLN A 37 -3.27 -2.18 -22.74
N LEU A 38 -2.90 -0.90 -22.75
CA LEU A 38 -3.73 0.18 -23.29
C LEU A 38 -3.52 0.32 -24.80
N PRO A 39 -4.50 0.88 -25.55
CA PRO A 39 -4.39 1.09 -27.00
C PRO A 39 -3.22 1.98 -27.43
N ASN A 40 -2.68 2.79 -26.51
CA ASN A 40 -1.53 3.67 -26.73
C ASN A 40 -0.18 2.95 -26.53
N GLY A 41 -0.18 1.64 -26.25
CA GLY A 41 1.04 0.83 -26.06
C GLY A 41 1.60 0.83 -24.64
N PHE A 42 1.01 1.57 -23.70
CA PHE A 42 1.41 1.53 -22.29
C PHE A 42 0.76 0.37 -21.55
N TYR A 43 1.40 -0.07 -20.48
CA TYR A 43 0.91 -1.09 -19.56
C TYR A 43 0.40 -0.41 -18.29
N GLN A 44 -0.87 -0.64 -17.96
CA GLN A 44 -1.53 -0.15 -16.77
C GLN A 44 -1.56 -1.26 -15.71
N THR A 45 -1.15 -0.95 -14.48
CA THR A 45 -1.30 -1.86 -13.34
C THR A 45 -2.61 -1.56 -12.65
N GLU A 46 -3.43 -2.58 -12.45
CA GLU A 46 -4.75 -2.47 -11.83
C GLU A 46 -4.88 -3.44 -10.66
N TYR A 47 -5.66 -3.08 -9.65
CA TYR A 47 -6.08 -4.00 -8.58
C TYR A 47 -7.59 -4.19 -8.61
N GLN A 48 -8.06 -5.36 -8.18
CA GLN A 48 -9.48 -5.66 -8.05
C GLN A 48 -10.05 -5.03 -6.78
N ASP A 49 -11.25 -4.47 -6.86
CA ASP A 49 -11.95 -4.01 -5.66
C ASP A 49 -12.34 -5.23 -4.79
N PRO A 50 -12.17 -5.19 -3.47
CA PRO A 50 -12.56 -6.30 -2.60
C PRO A 50 -14.08 -6.53 -2.54
N ASN A 51 -14.90 -5.52 -2.84
CA ASN A 51 -16.36 -5.58 -2.71
C ASN A 51 -17.08 -5.61 -4.07
N GLU A 52 -16.42 -5.13 -5.14
CA GLU A 52 -16.98 -5.02 -6.47
C GLU A 52 -16.11 -5.76 -7.49
N ASP A 53 -16.69 -6.21 -8.61
CA ASP A 53 -15.89 -6.73 -9.73
C ASP A 53 -15.34 -5.60 -10.61
N THR A 54 -14.87 -4.54 -9.95
CA THR A 54 -14.32 -3.33 -10.55
C THR A 54 -12.79 -3.37 -10.42
N TRP A 55 -12.09 -2.89 -11.44
CA TRP A 55 -10.64 -2.82 -11.44
C TRP A 55 -10.19 -1.36 -11.44
N HIS A 56 -9.36 -1.00 -10.47
CA HIS A 56 -8.89 0.37 -10.26
C HIS A 56 -7.47 0.53 -10.79
N ASP A 57 -7.23 1.61 -11.54
CA ASP A 57 -5.92 1.91 -12.11
C ASP A 57 -4.97 2.55 -11.08
N VAL A 58 -3.71 2.12 -11.09
CA VAL A 58 -2.69 2.60 -10.11
C VAL A 58 -1.55 3.31 -10.80
N THR A 59 -0.86 2.62 -11.71
CA THR A 59 0.31 3.19 -12.41
C THR A 59 0.28 2.82 -13.88
N ARG A 60 0.95 3.63 -14.71
CA ARG A 60 1.19 3.35 -16.13
C ARG A 60 2.68 3.28 -16.40
N ARG A 61 3.12 2.25 -17.12
CA ARG A 61 4.53 1.96 -17.45
C ARG A 61 4.68 1.62 -18.93
N GLU A 62 5.86 1.85 -19.47
CA GLU A 62 6.18 1.57 -20.87
C GLU A 62 6.49 0.08 -21.12
N THR A 63 6.94 -0.64 -20.08
CA THR A 63 7.35 -2.05 -20.17
C THR A 63 6.56 -2.92 -19.21
N ILE A 64 6.37 -4.20 -19.58
CA ILE A 64 5.74 -5.21 -18.73
C ILE A 64 6.56 -5.44 -17.45
N GLU A 65 7.89 -5.54 -17.58
CA GLU A 65 8.79 -5.72 -16.44
C GLU A 65 8.70 -4.55 -15.44
N GLY A 66 8.57 -3.32 -15.95
CA GLY A 66 8.39 -2.13 -15.10
C GLY A 66 7.04 -2.11 -14.39
N ALA A 67 5.99 -2.64 -15.04
CA ALA A 67 4.67 -2.82 -14.43
C ALA A 67 4.70 -3.91 -13.35
N GLU A 68 5.36 -5.05 -13.62
CA GLU A 68 5.51 -6.12 -12.63
C GLU A 68 6.31 -5.68 -11.40
N THR A 69 7.43 -4.98 -11.61
CA THR A 69 8.23 -4.42 -10.51
C THR A 69 7.43 -3.44 -9.66
N ALA A 70 6.55 -2.65 -10.28
CA ALA A 70 5.67 -1.72 -9.57
C ALA A 70 4.61 -2.45 -8.73
N ILE A 71 4.06 -3.56 -9.24
CA ILE A 71 3.14 -4.42 -8.49
C ILE A 71 3.86 -5.05 -7.30
N ASP A 72 5.04 -5.63 -7.50
CA ASP A 72 5.81 -6.27 -6.43
C ASP A 72 6.16 -5.28 -5.32
N GLY A 73 6.57 -4.06 -5.68
CA GLY A 73 6.81 -2.99 -4.70
C GLY A 73 5.55 -2.56 -3.95
N SER A 74 4.39 -2.55 -4.62
CA SER A 74 3.10 -2.22 -3.99
C SER A 74 2.68 -3.31 -3.00
N VAL A 75 2.77 -4.58 -3.41
CA VAL A 75 2.50 -5.75 -2.57
C VAL A 75 3.39 -5.74 -1.33
N GLU A 76 4.70 -5.53 -1.48
CA GLU A 76 5.64 -5.46 -0.36
C GLU A 76 5.31 -4.29 0.59
N HIS A 77 4.91 -3.13 0.03
CA HIS A 77 4.50 -1.98 0.83
C HIS A 77 3.28 -2.27 1.71
N TYR A 78 2.24 -2.90 1.14
CA TYR A 78 1.04 -3.23 1.91
C TYR A 78 1.27 -4.39 2.89
N ALA A 79 2.06 -5.39 2.52
CA ALA A 79 2.47 -6.46 3.44
C ALA A 79 3.18 -5.90 4.69
N LYS A 80 4.12 -4.95 4.50
CA LYS A 80 4.80 -4.26 5.61
C LYS A 80 3.82 -3.47 6.49
N LYS A 81 2.83 -2.80 5.91
CA LYS A 81 1.78 -2.09 6.68
C LYS A 81 0.96 -3.07 7.53
N VAL A 82 0.53 -4.19 6.95
CA VAL A 82 -0.22 -5.23 7.67
C VAL A 82 0.62 -5.84 8.80
N ASP A 83 1.91 -6.06 8.57
CA ASP A 83 2.81 -6.57 9.61
C ASP A 83 3.07 -5.54 10.72
N PHE A 84 3.17 -4.25 10.38
CA PHE A 84 3.31 -3.18 11.37
C PHE A 84 2.10 -3.12 12.33
N LEU A 85 0.90 -3.40 11.83
CA LEU A 85 -0.32 -3.46 12.64
C LEU A 85 -0.32 -4.60 13.68
N LYS A 86 0.42 -5.70 13.42
CA LYS A 86 0.52 -6.83 14.36
C LYS A 86 1.39 -6.52 15.59
N GLY A 87 2.08 -5.38 15.59
CA GLY A 87 2.96 -4.95 16.67
C GLY A 87 4.37 -5.53 16.61
N PRO A 88 5.19 -5.31 17.64
CA PRO A 88 6.59 -5.70 17.64
C PRO A 88 6.77 -7.22 17.65
N LYS A 89 7.51 -7.74 16.67
CA LYS A 89 7.86 -9.16 16.56
C LYS A 89 9.23 -9.42 17.22
N VAL A 90 9.30 -10.38 18.13
CA VAL A 90 10.59 -10.85 18.67
C VAL A 90 11.31 -11.66 17.59
N VAL A 91 12.40 -11.10 17.05
CA VAL A 91 13.18 -11.74 15.96
C VAL A 91 14.31 -12.63 16.47
N LYS A 92 14.89 -12.27 17.63
CA LYS A 92 16.02 -13.01 18.20
C LYS A 92 16.08 -12.77 19.71
N THR A 93 16.30 -13.84 20.45
CA THR A 93 16.63 -13.79 21.89
C THR A 93 18.05 -14.31 22.06
N PHE A 94 18.87 -13.61 22.83
CA PHE A 94 20.18 -14.10 23.27
C PHE A 94 20.02 -14.68 24.68
N LYS A 95 20.51 -15.90 24.89
CA LYS A 95 20.64 -16.53 26.22
C LYS A 95 22.07 -16.39 26.69
#